data_AF-G7WM40-F1
#
_entry.id   AF-G7WM40-F1
#
_cell.length_a   1.000
_cell.length_b   1.000
_cell.length_c   1.000
_cell.angle_alpha   90.00
_cell.angle_beta   90.00
_cell.angle_gamma   90.00
#
_symmetry.space_group_name_H-M   'P 1'
#
loop_
_entity.id
_entity.type
_entity.pdbx_description
1 polymer ?
#
loop_
_entity_poly.entity_id
_entity_poly.type
_entity_poly.pdbx_seq_one_letter_code
_entity_poly.pdbx_strand_id
1 'polypeptide(L)' 'MGKGNIETVDLGRAEATFSAGGERVTLKVKDGVMAEIKAGGYASLEEFAWEVSKRRDEELFDRL' A
#
# COMPACT_ATOMS: atom_id res chain seq x y z
N MET A 1 13.95 -16.12 -3.56
CA MET A 1 13.17 -16.52 -2.37
C MET A 1 11.72 -16.69 -2.80
N GLY A 2 11.04 -17.77 -2.40
CA GLY A 2 9.62 -17.99 -2.68
C GLY A 2 9.26 -19.46 -2.87
N LYS A 3 8.87 -20.15 -1.79
CA LYS A 3 8.04 -21.36 -1.85
C LYS A 3 6.68 -20.95 -1.25
N GLY A 4 5.68 -20.66 -2.08
CA GLY A 4 4.30 -20.45 -1.63
C GLY A 4 3.77 -19.00 -1.75
N ASN A 5 2.55 -18.90 -2.27
CA ASN A 5 1.50 -17.86 -2.18
C ASN A 5 1.83 -16.36 -2.32
N ILE A 6 3.09 -15.95 -2.47
CA ILE A 6 3.49 -14.55 -2.65
C ILE A 6 4.39 -14.44 -3.88
N GLU A 7 4.04 -13.53 -4.76
CA GLU A 7 4.81 -13.13 -5.94
C GLU A 7 5.03 -11.62 -5.90
N THR A 8 6.23 -11.18 -6.31
CA THR A 8 6.57 -9.77 -6.47
C THR A 8 6.69 -9.44 -7.95
N VAL A 9 5.96 -8.42 -8.40
CA VAL A 9 5.98 -7.93 -9.78
C VAL A 9 6.38 -6.46 -9.78
N ASP A 10 7.28 -6.08 -10.69
CA ASP A 10 7.66 -4.68 -10.86
C ASP A 10 6.60 -3.91 -11.67
N LEU A 11 5.65 -3.30 -10.96
CA LEU A 11 4.58 -2.49 -11.54
C LEU A 11 4.86 -0.99 -11.51
N GLY A 12 5.98 -0.55 -10.90
CA GLY A 12 6.26 0.87 -10.64
C GLY A 12 5.26 1.57 -9.70
N ARG A 13 4.41 0.81 -9.00
CA ARG A 13 3.38 1.32 -8.07
C ARG A 13 3.21 0.41 -6.86
N ALA A 14 2.77 1.00 -5.75
CA ALA A 14 2.46 0.26 -4.52
C ALA A 14 1.06 -0.35 -4.62
N GLU A 15 1.00 -1.61 -5.03
CA GLU A 15 -0.22 -2.37 -5.27
C GLU A 15 -0.05 -3.82 -4.79
N ALA A 16 -1.12 -4.40 -4.26
CA ALA A 16 -1.18 -5.80 -3.88
C ALA A 16 -2.49 -6.42 -4.38
N THR A 17 -2.39 -7.61 -4.97
CA THR A 17 -3.54 -8.43 -5.36
C THR A 17 -3.61 -9.66 -4.46
N PHE A 18 -4.76 -9.82 -3.82
CA PHE A 18 -5.10 -10.99 -3.01
C PHE A 18 -6.07 -11.88 -3.79
N SER A 19 -5.94 -13.20 -3.66
CA SER A 19 -6.85 -14.13 -4.30
C SER A 19 -7.13 -15.36 -3.44
N ALA A 20 -8.39 -15.76 -3.35
CA ALA A 20 -8.84 -16.96 -2.66
C ALA A 20 -10.12 -17.48 -3.33
N GLY A 21 -10.23 -18.80 -3.54
CA GLY A 21 -11.47 -19.41 -4.07
C GLY A 21 -11.94 -18.89 -5.44
N GLY A 22 -11.04 -18.36 -6.28
CA GLY A 22 -11.38 -17.76 -7.58
C GLY A 22 -11.76 -16.27 -7.51
N GLU A 23 -11.94 -15.72 -6.31
CA GLU A 23 -12.11 -14.28 -6.10
C GLU A 23 -10.76 -13.57 -6.08
N ARG A 24 -10.74 -12.31 -6.54
CA ARG A 24 -9.55 -11.45 -6.52
C ARG A 24 -9.92 -10.06 -6.02
N VAL A 25 -9.05 -9.49 -5.21
CA VAL A 25 -9.14 -8.10 -4.74
C VAL A 25 -7.78 -7.44 -4.95
N THR A 26 -7.78 -6.28 -5.60
CA THR A 26 -6.58 -5.48 -5.77
C THR A 26 -6.73 -4.20 -4.96
N LEU A 27 -5.70 -3.91 -4.15
CA LEU A 27 -5.57 -2.69 -3.38
C LEU A 27 -4.36 -1.91 -3.87
N LYS A 28 -4.55 -0.63 -4.18
CA LYS A 28 -3.49 0.29 -4.57
C LYS A 28 -3.40 1.41 -3.54
N VAL A 29 -2.19 1.79 -3.14
CA VAL A 29 -2.01 3.02 -2.34
C VAL A 29 -2.45 4.23 -3.17
N LYS A 30 -3.25 5.12 -2.58
CA LYS A 30 -3.70 6.34 -3.24
C LYS A 30 -2.53 7.20 -3.69
N ASP A 31 -2.63 7.79 -4.88
CA ASP A 31 -1.54 8.59 -5.46
C ASP A 31 -1.18 9.80 -4.57
N GLY A 32 -2.17 10.39 -3.88
CA GLY A 32 -1.93 11.48 -2.92
C GLY A 32 -1.09 11.04 -1.72
N VAL A 33 -1.32 9.84 -1.19
CA VAL A 33 -0.53 9.27 -0.09
C VAL A 33 0.88 8.94 -0.57
N MET A 34 1.03 8.40 -1.79
CA MET A 34 2.35 8.18 -2.39
C MET A 34 3.13 9.48 -2.60
N ALA A 35 2.46 10.56 -2.99
CA ALA A 35 3.09 11.87 -3.13
C ALA A 35 3.55 12.43 -1.77
N GLU A 36 2.73 12.27 -0.73
CA GLU A 36 3.03 12.66 0.64
C GLU A 36 4.26 11.92 1.19
N ILE A 37 4.34 10.60 0.99
CA ILE A 37 5.50 9.77 1.35
C ILE A 37 6.76 10.28 0.66
N LYS A 38 6.68 10.54 -0.65
CA LYS A 38 7.82 11.04 -1.46
C LYS A 38 8.25 12.45 -1.08
N ALA A 39 7.33 13.28 -0.61
CA ALA A 39 7.64 14.64 -0.16
C ALA A 39 8.48 14.65 1.13
N GLY A 40 8.42 13.59 1.93
CA GLY A 40 9.30 13.40 3.08
C GLY A 40 9.13 14.47 4.18
N GLY A 41 7.93 15.02 4.34
CA GLY A 41 7.63 16.11 5.28
C GLY A 41 7.60 15.72 6.77
N TYR A 42 7.99 14.48 7.09
CA TYR A 42 7.95 13.92 8.43
C TYR A 42 9.33 14.00 9.09
N ALA A 43 9.39 14.34 10.38
CA ALA A 43 10.65 14.45 11.10
C ALA A 43 11.29 13.07 11.37
N SER A 44 10.48 12.01 11.36
CA SER A 44 10.96 10.63 11.50
C SER A 44 10.02 9.60 10.83
N LEU A 45 10.55 8.39 10.60
CA LEU A 45 9.73 7.25 10.16
C LEU A 45 8.68 6.84 11.19
N GLU A 46 8.95 7.02 12.48
CA GLU A 46 8.02 6.70 13.56
C GLU A 46 6.82 7.66 13.56
N GLU A 47 7.09 8.96 13.39
CA GLU A 47 6.04 9.97 13.23
C GLU A 47 5.19 9.69 12.00
N PHE A 48 5.81 9.38 10.85
CA PHE A 48 5.10 8.99 9.65
C PHE A 48 4.20 7.77 9.88
N ALA A 49 4.73 6.70 10.47
CA ALA A 49 3.98 5.49 10.76
C ALA A 49 2.80 5.77 11.72
N TRP A 50 3.02 6.61 12.73
CA TRP A 50 1.98 7.04 13.67
C TRP A 50 0.86 7.81 12.97
N GLU A 51 1.17 8.80 12.12
CA GLU A 51 0.14 9.54 11.39
C GLU A 51 -0.64 8.67 10.41
N VAL A 52 0.03 7.75 9.69
CA VAL A 52 -0.64 6.79 8.81
C VAL A 52 -1.59 5.88 9.60
N SER A 53 -1.19 5.42 10.80
CA SER A 53 -2.00 4.51 11.62
C SER A 53 -3.33 5.10 12.11
N LYS A 54 -3.47 6.44 12.11
CA LYS A 54 -4.71 7.12 12.51
C LYS A 54 -5.74 7.19 11.38
N ARG A 55 -5.31 6.97 10.13
CA ARG A 55 -6.14 7.12 8.93
C ARG A 55 -6.87 5.82 8.68
N ARG A 56 -8.10 5.90 8.18
CA ARG A 56 -8.86 4.71 7.78
C ARG A 56 -8.33 4.15 6.47
N ASP A 57 -8.57 2.87 6.22
CA ASP A 57 -8.11 2.19 5.01
C ASP A 57 -8.63 2.88 3.73
N GLU A 58 -9.86 3.41 3.72
CA GLU A 58 -10.43 4.11 2.57
C GLU A 58 -9.76 5.47 2.31
N GLU A 59 -9.01 6.00 3.27
CA GLU A 59 -8.20 7.21 3.11
C GLU A 59 -6.82 6.90 2.53
N LEU A 60 -6.38 5.64 2.61
CA LEU A 60 -5.05 5.17 2.23
C LEU A 60 -5.04 4.41 0.90
N PHE A 61 -6.10 3.67 0.61
CA PHE A 61 -6.14 2.71 -0.50
C PHE A 61 -7.33 2.93 -1.43
N ASP A 62 -7.11 2.65 -2.71
CA ASP A 62 -8.13 2.45 -3.72
C ASP A 62 -8.34 0.94 -3.94
N ARG A 63 -9.61 0.53 -4.00
CA ARG A 63 -9.99 -0.82 -4.45
C ARG A 63 -10.21 -0.78 -5.97
N LEU A 64 -9.47 -1.62 -6.69
CA LEU A 64 -9.56 -1.76 -8.15
C LEU A 64 -10.43 -2.95 -8.57
#